data_AF-A0A366S3S4-F1
#
_entry.id   AF-A0A366S3S4-F1
#
_cell.length_a   1.000
_cell.length_b   1.000
_cell.length_c   1.000
_cell.angle_alpha   90.00
_cell.angle_beta   90.00
_cell.angle_gamma   90.00
#
_symmetry.space_group_name_H-M   'P 1'
#
loop_
_entity.id
_entity.type
_entity.pdbx_description
1 polymer ?
#
loop_
_entity_poly.entity_id
_entity_poly.type
_entity_poly.pdbx_seq_one_letter_code
_entity_poly.pdbx_strand_id
1 'polypeptide(L)'
;MARLAIFIRLAALFSAVTVAAEDGCSAYSIDGPHNATFDFYRFYDFRSAPATDEILTGDPAAENREQPDILAASRLISNSSWRDDWKVTVKYQGQPNEKALARHYVADHVFLDKPGDDTQLVLYTDRLRNETQQAGEVYFSESLVDSISLRVYARISGSPGAVAGFFTYYNDTQETDIEVLTKEEDDRVQFSNQPTENQTTWTTIPGSTHNETRSGSYRDWTVYRLDWLREQGLTAWYVDGELMKTSKMNVPVTPSTVYINMWSNGGSFSGRMDYNTNATLEIGWIQMAFNASGVEAETDRENGSRSVCSIEDGKAEPTSSGVKMGVGSWLWTLSLVVFVSIL
;
A
#
# COMPACT_ATOMS: atom_id res chain seq x y z
N MET A 1 54.51 -42.01 -5.11
CA MET A 1 53.76 -40.88 -4.54
C MET A 1 52.69 -40.47 -5.54
N ALA A 2 51.43 -40.84 -5.32
CA ALA A 2 50.30 -40.34 -6.08
C ALA A 2 49.14 -40.13 -5.10
N ARG A 3 48.75 -38.87 -4.88
CA ARG A 3 47.62 -38.51 -4.01
C ARG A 3 46.36 -38.46 -4.89
N LEU A 4 45.42 -39.35 -4.62
CA LEU A 4 44.10 -39.37 -5.24
C LEU A 4 43.21 -38.34 -4.50
N ALA A 5 42.88 -37.22 -5.16
CA ALA A 5 41.95 -36.23 -4.63
C ALA A 5 40.52 -36.64 -5.00
N ILE A 6 39.71 -36.99 -4.00
CA ILE A 6 38.28 -37.25 -4.15
C ILE A 6 37.56 -35.90 -4.09
N PHE A 7 37.01 -35.45 -5.21
CA PHE A 7 36.11 -34.31 -5.25
C PHE A 7 34.67 -34.80 -5.01
N ILE A 8 34.16 -34.57 -3.80
CA ILE A 8 32.74 -34.75 -3.49
C ILE A 8 32.01 -33.52 -4.04
N ARG A 9 31.23 -33.68 -5.11
CA ARG A 9 30.28 -32.66 -5.54
C ARG A 9 29.04 -32.76 -4.65
N LEU A 10 28.88 -31.83 -3.71
CA LEU A 10 27.60 -31.58 -3.06
C LEU A 10 26.68 -30.96 -4.11
N ALA A 11 25.75 -31.74 -4.64
CA ALA A 11 24.62 -31.19 -5.38
C ALA A 11 23.65 -30.60 -4.35
N ALA A 12 23.65 -29.27 -4.22
CA ALA A 12 22.60 -28.58 -3.49
C ALA A 12 21.30 -28.76 -4.29
N LEU A 13 20.42 -29.64 -3.80
CA LEU A 13 19.03 -29.69 -4.24
C LEU A 13 18.36 -28.41 -3.77
N PHE A 14 18.31 -27.41 -4.65
CA PHE A 14 17.38 -26.30 -4.50
C PHE A 14 15.98 -26.83 -4.76
N SER A 15 15.26 -27.17 -3.68
CA SER A 15 13.81 -27.27 -3.75
C SER A 15 13.30 -25.88 -4.10
N ALA A 16 12.87 -25.70 -5.34
CA ALA A 16 12.04 -24.57 -5.70
C ALA A 16 10.73 -24.74 -4.93
N VAL A 17 10.58 -23.98 -3.84
CA VAL A 17 9.30 -23.84 -3.17
C VAL A 17 8.44 -23.00 -4.10
N THR A 18 7.55 -23.64 -4.83
CA THR A 18 6.42 -22.96 -5.46
C THR A 18 5.54 -22.44 -4.34
N VAL A 19 5.53 -21.12 -4.14
CA VAL A 19 4.56 -20.43 -3.28
C VAL A 19 3.19 -20.60 -3.93
N ALA A 20 2.43 -21.56 -3.44
CA ALA A 20 1.01 -21.65 -3.72
C ALA A 20 0.32 -20.51 -2.96
N ALA A 21 -0.64 -19.86 -3.61
CA ALA A 21 -1.53 -18.88 -2.99
C ALA A 21 -2.09 -19.43 -1.66
N GLU A 22 -2.38 -18.55 -0.70
CA GLU A 22 -3.12 -18.91 0.51
C GLU A 22 -4.57 -19.30 0.16
N ASP A 23 -4.74 -20.46 -0.45
CA ASP A 23 -6.01 -21.13 -0.73
C ASP A 23 -6.58 -21.64 0.62
N GLY A 24 -7.13 -20.72 1.42
CA GLY A 24 -7.80 -21.14 2.65
C GLY A 24 -8.18 -20.07 3.65
N CYS A 25 -7.80 -18.81 3.47
CA CYS A 25 -8.23 -17.71 4.36
C CYS A 25 -9.62 -17.20 3.97
N SER A 26 -10.49 -17.03 4.95
CA SER A 26 -11.85 -16.47 4.78
C SER A 26 -12.02 -15.14 5.52
N ALA A 27 -10.97 -14.68 6.19
CA ALA A 27 -10.91 -13.43 6.93
C ALA A 27 -9.46 -13.04 7.23
N TYR A 28 -9.23 -11.76 7.44
CA TYR A 28 -7.89 -11.20 7.56
C TYR A 28 -7.80 -10.28 8.75
N SER A 29 -6.88 -10.55 9.68
CA SER A 29 -6.72 -9.75 10.89
C SER A 29 -5.50 -8.86 10.84
N ILE A 30 -5.63 -7.68 11.44
CA ILE A 30 -4.51 -6.82 11.83
C ILE A 30 -4.32 -6.89 13.34
N ASP A 31 -3.06 -6.83 13.75
CA ASP A 31 -2.67 -6.79 15.16
C ASP A 31 -2.30 -5.35 15.59
N GLY A 32 -1.94 -5.20 16.86
CA GLY A 32 -1.55 -3.93 17.45
C GLY A 32 -2.60 -3.35 18.40
N PRO A 33 -2.50 -2.06 18.75
CA PRO A 33 -3.39 -1.44 19.73
C PRO A 33 -4.84 -1.32 19.25
N HIS A 34 -5.06 -1.41 17.93
CA HIS A 34 -6.37 -1.32 17.28
C HIS A 34 -6.55 -2.51 16.34
N ASN A 35 -6.77 -3.69 16.93
CA ASN A 35 -6.99 -4.89 16.14
C ASN A 35 -8.32 -4.82 15.39
N ALA A 36 -8.38 -5.45 14.23
CA ALA A 36 -9.59 -5.56 13.42
C ALA A 36 -9.52 -6.83 12.57
N THR A 37 -10.66 -7.23 12.03
CA THR A 37 -10.76 -8.34 11.09
C THR A 37 -11.57 -7.89 9.88
N PHE A 38 -11.13 -8.30 8.71
CA PHE A 38 -11.66 -7.93 7.40
C PHE A 38 -12.06 -9.17 6.62
N ASP A 39 -12.99 -9.02 5.68
CA ASP A 39 -13.46 -10.13 4.83
C ASP A 39 -12.60 -10.30 3.58
N PHE A 40 -11.97 -9.22 3.10
CA PHE A 40 -11.21 -9.22 1.85
C PHE A 40 -9.74 -8.89 2.08
N TYR A 41 -8.89 -9.50 1.26
CA TYR A 41 -7.47 -9.23 1.18
C TYR A 41 -7.00 -9.11 -0.26
N ARG A 42 -6.12 -8.14 -0.49
CA ARG A 42 -5.40 -7.94 -1.75
C ARG A 42 -3.94 -7.67 -1.47
N PHE A 43 -3.06 -8.29 -2.24
CA PHE A 43 -1.64 -7.97 -2.26
C PHE A 43 -1.18 -7.80 -3.71
N TYR A 44 -0.63 -6.64 -4.02
CA TYR A 44 -0.10 -6.30 -5.34
C TYR A 44 1.40 -6.07 -5.22
N ASP A 45 2.22 -6.99 -5.75
CA ASP A 45 3.67 -6.88 -5.75
C ASP A 45 4.18 -6.50 -7.14
N PHE A 46 4.61 -5.24 -7.29
CA PHE A 46 5.09 -4.73 -8.57
C PHE A 46 6.52 -5.17 -8.85
N ARG A 47 7.31 -5.56 -7.85
CA ARG A 47 8.76 -5.84 -7.98
C ARG A 47 9.09 -6.94 -8.97
N SER A 48 8.18 -7.89 -9.14
CA SER A 48 8.31 -9.00 -10.09
C SER A 48 7.44 -8.85 -11.34
N ALA A 49 6.68 -7.76 -11.46
CA ALA A 49 5.79 -7.55 -12.58
C ALA A 49 6.58 -7.25 -13.87
N PRO A 50 6.14 -7.78 -15.03
CA PRO A 50 6.73 -7.42 -16.31
C PRO A 50 6.45 -5.95 -16.64
N ALA A 51 7.49 -5.24 -17.09
CA ALA A 51 7.37 -3.89 -17.62
C ALA A 51 6.84 -3.96 -19.08
N THR A 52 5.53 -4.12 -19.26
CA THR A 52 4.86 -4.10 -20.58
C THR A 52 3.51 -3.38 -20.52
N ASP A 53 3.15 -2.70 -21.62
CA ASP A 53 2.19 -1.58 -21.69
C ASP A 53 0.74 -1.93 -22.08
N GLU A 54 -0.21 -1.42 -21.29
CA GLU A 54 -1.26 -0.41 -21.59
C GLU A 54 -2.09 -0.26 -20.29
N ILE A 55 -2.16 0.92 -19.66
CA ILE A 55 -2.87 1.04 -18.37
C ILE A 55 -4.34 1.37 -18.64
N LEU A 56 -5.23 0.61 -17.99
CA LEU A 56 -6.66 0.84 -18.07
C LEU A 56 -7.01 2.17 -17.39
N THR A 57 -7.59 3.09 -18.17
CA THR A 57 -8.12 4.35 -17.68
C THR A 57 -9.58 4.18 -17.26
N GLY A 58 -10.02 4.92 -16.25
CA GLY A 58 -11.43 4.95 -15.85
C GLY A 58 -11.83 6.28 -15.21
N ASP A 59 -13.14 6.49 -15.12
CA ASP A 59 -13.70 7.57 -14.32
C ASP A 59 -14.08 7.01 -12.94
N PRO A 60 -13.39 7.41 -11.86
CA PRO A 60 -13.72 6.95 -10.52
C PRO A 60 -15.11 7.40 -10.04
N ALA A 61 -15.68 8.46 -10.63
CA ALA A 61 -16.98 9.03 -10.29
C ALA A 61 -18.09 8.66 -11.30
N ALA A 62 -17.87 7.64 -12.15
CA ALA A 62 -18.87 7.21 -13.12
C ALA A 62 -20.20 6.86 -12.42
N GLU A 63 -21.29 7.53 -12.81
CA GLU A 63 -22.64 7.31 -12.24
C GLU A 63 -23.12 5.85 -12.38
N ASN A 64 -22.59 5.12 -13.37
CA ASN A 64 -22.90 3.71 -13.64
C ASN A 64 -21.84 2.74 -13.09
N ARG A 65 -21.07 3.11 -12.06
CA ARG A 65 -20.10 2.19 -11.45
C ARG A 65 -20.84 1.07 -10.72
N GLU A 66 -21.04 -0.05 -11.41
CA GLU A 66 -21.61 -1.26 -10.82
C GLU A 66 -20.59 -1.91 -9.88
N GLN A 67 -21.03 -2.19 -8.64
CA GLN A 67 -20.27 -3.01 -7.72
C GLN A 67 -20.58 -4.49 -7.98
N PRO A 68 -19.59 -5.38 -7.89
CA PRO A 68 -19.82 -6.81 -8.01
C PRO A 68 -20.63 -7.33 -6.82
N ASP A 69 -21.59 -8.22 -7.07
CA ASP A 69 -22.33 -8.88 -5.98
C ASP A 69 -21.40 -9.79 -5.14
N ILE A 70 -20.37 -10.36 -5.77
CA ILE A 70 -19.45 -11.33 -5.17
C ILE A 70 -18.00 -11.00 -5.56
N LEU A 71 -17.07 -11.07 -4.60
CA LEU A 71 -15.63 -10.93 -4.82
C LEU A 71 -14.83 -12.04 -4.12
N ALA A 72 -13.74 -12.47 -4.72
CA ALA A 72 -12.78 -13.37 -4.07
C ALA A 72 -12.30 -12.80 -2.72
N ALA A 73 -12.36 -13.63 -1.66
CA ALA A 73 -11.90 -13.25 -0.33
C ALA A 73 -10.41 -12.89 -0.32
N SER A 74 -9.57 -13.62 -1.07
CA SER A 74 -8.14 -13.32 -1.25
C SER A 74 -7.81 -13.11 -2.72
N ARG A 75 -6.86 -12.23 -3.00
CA ARG A 75 -6.15 -12.20 -4.30
C ARG A 75 -4.72 -11.72 -4.10
N LEU A 76 -3.77 -12.49 -4.63
CA LEU A 76 -2.34 -12.13 -4.70
C LEU A 76 -1.99 -11.88 -6.16
N ILE A 77 -1.48 -10.70 -6.47
CA ILE A 77 -1.16 -10.29 -7.84
C ILE A 77 0.29 -9.82 -7.89
N SER A 78 1.09 -10.45 -8.74
CA SER A 78 2.49 -10.09 -9.01
C SER A 78 2.77 -9.85 -10.50
N ASN A 79 1.72 -9.81 -11.32
CA ASN A 79 1.79 -9.64 -12.76
C ASN A 79 0.94 -8.42 -13.18
N SER A 80 0.70 -8.23 -14.48
CA SER A 80 -0.04 -7.07 -15.01
C SER A 80 -1.54 -7.02 -14.65
N SER A 81 -2.13 -8.07 -14.07
CA SER A 81 -3.56 -8.13 -13.72
C SER A 81 -3.94 -7.21 -12.56
N TRP A 82 -2.99 -6.51 -11.93
CA TRP A 82 -3.31 -5.49 -10.92
C TRP A 82 -4.18 -4.37 -11.50
N ARG A 83 -4.14 -4.20 -12.84
CA ARG A 83 -4.90 -3.23 -13.62
C ARG A 83 -6.39 -3.58 -13.74
N ASP A 84 -6.74 -4.83 -13.50
CA ASP A 84 -8.14 -5.23 -13.39
C ASP A 84 -8.76 -4.57 -12.16
N ASP A 85 -7.96 -4.49 -11.08
CA ASP A 85 -8.39 -4.00 -9.79
C ASP A 85 -8.21 -2.48 -9.64
N TRP A 86 -7.10 -1.93 -10.16
CA TRP A 86 -6.76 -0.50 -10.11
C TRP A 86 -6.83 0.15 -11.48
N LYS A 87 -7.49 1.30 -11.55
CA LYS A 87 -7.62 2.10 -12.78
C LYS A 87 -6.92 3.43 -12.64
N VAL A 88 -6.47 3.98 -13.75
CA VAL A 88 -5.87 5.32 -13.80
C VAL A 88 -6.95 6.37 -14.00
N THR A 89 -6.92 7.41 -13.15
CA THR A 89 -7.77 8.58 -13.31
C THR A 89 -7.29 9.40 -14.52
N VAL A 90 -8.21 9.72 -15.44
CA VAL A 90 -7.98 10.73 -16.48
C VAL A 90 -9.01 11.83 -16.33
N LYS A 91 -8.56 13.03 -15.93
CA LYS A 91 -9.46 14.11 -15.53
C LYS A 91 -8.81 15.47 -15.63
N TYR A 92 -9.52 16.42 -16.22
CA TYR A 92 -9.19 17.85 -16.11
C TYR A 92 -9.87 18.42 -14.85
N GLN A 93 -9.09 19.02 -13.94
CA GLN A 93 -9.61 19.55 -12.69
C GLN A 93 -9.12 20.97 -12.39
N GLY A 94 -10.06 21.81 -11.97
CA GLY A 94 -9.80 23.18 -11.53
C GLY A 94 -9.75 24.18 -12.69
N GLN A 95 -9.80 25.47 -12.33
CA GLN A 95 -9.57 26.58 -13.24
C GLN A 95 -8.32 27.33 -12.77
N PRO A 96 -7.36 27.61 -13.66
CA PRO A 96 -6.14 28.29 -13.27
C PRO A 96 -6.49 29.71 -12.81
N ASN A 97 -5.85 30.12 -11.71
CA ASN A 97 -5.92 31.47 -11.17
C ASN A 97 -4.58 31.82 -10.50
N GLU A 98 -4.47 33.03 -9.94
CA GLU A 98 -3.21 33.48 -9.32
C GLU A 98 -2.71 32.55 -8.20
N LYS A 99 -3.64 31.88 -7.50
CA LYS A 99 -3.36 31.04 -6.33
C LYS A 99 -3.23 29.55 -6.65
N ALA A 100 -3.69 29.08 -7.81
CA ALA A 100 -3.64 27.67 -8.18
C ALA A 100 -3.62 27.45 -9.69
N LEU A 101 -2.91 26.43 -10.14
CA LEU A 101 -2.88 25.93 -11.50
C LEU A 101 -4.05 24.95 -11.74
N ALA A 102 -4.41 24.75 -13.00
CA ALA A 102 -5.24 23.61 -13.38
C ALA A 102 -4.42 22.32 -13.23
N ARG A 103 -5.06 21.28 -12.66
CA ARG A 103 -4.48 19.96 -12.47
C ARG A 103 -5.09 18.97 -13.44
N HIS A 104 -4.25 18.29 -14.22
CA HIS A 104 -4.69 17.36 -15.25
C HIS A 104 -4.14 15.98 -14.92
N TYR A 105 -5.02 15.06 -14.53
CA TYR A 105 -4.65 13.67 -14.40
C TYR A 105 -4.60 13.03 -15.78
N VAL A 106 -3.49 12.38 -16.11
CA VAL A 106 -3.26 11.76 -17.41
C VAL A 106 -2.65 10.37 -17.26
N ALA A 107 -2.95 9.50 -18.23
CA ALA A 107 -2.53 8.09 -18.17
C ALA A 107 -1.01 7.92 -18.19
N ASP A 108 -0.31 8.73 -18.99
CA ASP A 108 1.15 8.69 -19.14
C ASP A 108 1.90 9.02 -17.84
N HIS A 109 1.19 9.55 -16.83
CA HIS A 109 1.77 9.86 -15.52
C HIS A 109 1.68 8.72 -14.51
N VAL A 110 1.22 7.56 -14.96
CA VAL A 110 1.26 6.30 -14.23
C VAL A 110 1.96 5.29 -15.13
N PHE A 111 2.99 4.59 -14.64
CA PHE A 111 3.70 3.57 -15.43
C PHE A 111 4.47 2.60 -14.54
N LEU A 112 4.83 1.43 -15.11
CA LEU A 112 5.79 0.54 -14.47
C LEU A 112 7.18 0.92 -14.95
N ASP A 113 8.08 1.18 -14.01
CA ASP A 113 9.50 1.42 -14.29
C ASP A 113 10.34 0.26 -13.75
N LYS A 114 11.48 -0.02 -14.38
CA LYS A 114 12.43 -1.05 -13.93
C LYS A 114 13.84 -0.47 -13.93
N PRO A 115 14.19 0.35 -12.93
CA PRO A 115 15.50 0.99 -12.85
C PRO A 115 16.64 0.02 -12.49
N GLY A 116 16.33 -1.21 -12.09
CA GLY A 116 17.28 -2.26 -11.73
C GLY A 116 16.67 -3.66 -11.88
N ASP A 117 16.85 -4.50 -10.87
CA ASP A 117 16.32 -5.87 -10.89
C ASP A 117 14.81 -5.93 -10.57
N ASP A 118 14.33 -4.96 -9.79
CA ASP A 118 12.94 -4.83 -9.36
C ASP A 118 12.17 -3.82 -10.22
N THR A 119 10.93 -4.16 -10.55
CA THR A 119 9.95 -3.25 -11.17
C THR A 119 9.21 -2.44 -10.09
N GLN A 120 8.74 -1.24 -10.40
CA GLN A 120 7.99 -0.38 -9.49
C GLN A 120 6.85 0.31 -10.22
N LEU A 121 5.71 0.51 -9.55
CA LEU A 121 4.66 1.39 -10.02
C LEU A 121 5.06 2.84 -9.73
N VAL A 122 5.11 3.67 -10.75
CA VAL A 122 5.48 5.08 -10.66
C VAL A 122 4.26 5.92 -10.95
N LEU A 123 3.94 6.83 -10.03
CA LEU A 123 3.04 7.95 -10.26
C LEU A 123 3.88 9.22 -10.25
N TYR A 124 3.70 10.10 -11.23
CA TYR A 124 4.49 11.32 -11.29
C TYR A 124 3.65 12.58 -11.49
N THR A 125 4.24 13.73 -11.17
CA THR A 125 3.66 15.04 -11.45
C THR A 125 4.72 15.97 -12.01
N ASP A 126 4.36 16.83 -12.95
CA ASP A 126 5.24 17.85 -13.51
C ASP A 126 4.50 19.13 -13.90
N ARG A 127 5.28 20.21 -13.91
CA ARG A 127 4.81 21.54 -14.29
C ARG A 127 5.29 21.91 -15.68
N LEU A 128 4.34 22.04 -16.59
CA LEU A 128 4.58 22.47 -17.97
C LEU A 128 4.64 24.00 -18.08
N ARG A 129 5.30 24.50 -19.14
CA ARG A 129 5.41 25.95 -19.42
C ARG A 129 4.10 26.63 -19.82
N ASN A 130 3.11 25.86 -20.23
CA ASN A 130 1.77 26.36 -20.60
C ASN A 130 0.83 26.48 -19.38
N GLU A 131 1.39 26.61 -18.16
CA GLU A 131 0.65 26.72 -16.90
C GLU A 131 -0.21 25.50 -16.52
N THR A 132 0.03 24.36 -17.18
CA THR A 132 -0.60 23.09 -16.84
C THR A 132 0.25 22.34 -15.81
N GLN A 133 -0.39 21.82 -14.77
CA GLN A 133 0.19 20.86 -13.86
C GLN A 133 -0.42 19.48 -14.17
N GLN A 134 0.41 18.52 -14.59
CA GLN A 134 -0.05 17.16 -14.83
C GLN A 134 0.22 16.28 -13.61
N ALA A 135 -0.57 15.23 -13.41
CA ALA A 135 -0.50 14.36 -12.24
C ALA A 135 -0.86 12.91 -12.60
N GLY A 136 -0.34 11.98 -11.80
CA GLY A 136 -0.68 10.57 -11.84
C GLY A 136 -1.58 10.20 -10.65
N GLU A 137 -2.62 9.42 -10.89
CA GLU A 137 -3.51 8.90 -9.85
C GLU A 137 -4.06 7.55 -10.27
N VAL A 138 -4.06 6.62 -9.32
CA VAL A 138 -4.75 5.33 -9.43
C VAL A 138 -5.82 5.23 -8.36
N TYR A 139 -6.87 4.50 -8.67
CA TYR A 139 -7.95 4.22 -7.74
C TYR A 139 -8.36 2.75 -7.78
N PHE A 140 -8.72 2.23 -6.62
CA PHE A 140 -9.22 0.86 -6.49
C PHE A 140 -10.65 0.80 -7.02
N SER A 141 -10.84 0.03 -8.10
CA SER A 141 -12.04 0.05 -8.92
C SER A 141 -13.03 -1.07 -8.61
N GLU A 142 -12.57 -2.20 -8.03
CA GLU A 142 -13.41 -3.40 -7.76
C GLU A 142 -14.57 -3.12 -6.82
N SER A 143 -14.38 -2.30 -5.78
CA SER A 143 -15.45 -1.99 -4.82
C SER A 143 -15.20 -0.66 -4.09
N LEU A 144 -16.24 -0.19 -3.39
CA LEU A 144 -16.08 0.84 -2.37
C LEU A 144 -15.78 0.14 -1.04
N VAL A 145 -14.75 0.61 -0.34
CA VAL A 145 -14.37 0.07 0.96
C VAL A 145 -15.09 0.83 2.07
N ASP A 146 -15.53 0.14 3.10
CA ASP A 146 -16.19 0.72 4.27
C ASP A 146 -15.37 0.57 5.56
N SER A 147 -14.29 -0.19 5.51
CA SER A 147 -13.16 -0.20 6.45
C SER A 147 -11.95 -0.77 5.74
N ILE A 148 -10.75 -0.29 6.07
CA ILE A 148 -9.53 -0.74 5.40
C ILE A 148 -8.30 -0.59 6.30
N SER A 149 -7.37 -1.55 6.22
CA SER A 149 -5.95 -1.38 6.48
C SER A 149 -5.23 -1.32 5.14
N LEU A 150 -4.88 -0.12 4.68
CA LEU A 150 -4.13 0.12 3.45
C LEU A 150 -2.66 0.27 3.82
N ARG A 151 -1.78 -0.48 3.19
CA ARG A 151 -0.33 -0.42 3.39
C ARG A 151 0.34 -0.25 2.03
N VAL A 152 1.19 0.76 1.90
CA VAL A 152 1.87 1.07 0.65
C VAL A 152 3.36 1.20 0.94
N TYR A 153 4.16 0.33 0.31
CA TYR A 153 5.61 0.44 0.37
C TYR A 153 6.09 1.32 -0.77
N ALA A 154 6.53 2.52 -0.41
CA ALA A 154 6.81 3.57 -1.36
C ALA A 154 8.01 4.43 -0.95
N ARG A 155 8.53 5.16 -1.94
CA ARG A 155 9.43 6.29 -1.73
C ARG A 155 9.03 7.45 -2.63
N ILE A 156 9.42 8.65 -2.23
CA ILE A 156 9.05 9.89 -2.90
C ILE A 156 10.32 10.65 -3.29
N SER A 157 10.37 11.17 -4.51
CA SER A 157 11.54 11.91 -4.99
C SER A 157 11.15 13.10 -5.87
N GLY A 158 12.14 13.93 -6.20
CA GLY A 158 11.97 15.10 -7.08
C GLY A 158 11.91 16.44 -6.35
N SER A 159 11.32 17.44 -7.02
CA SER A 159 11.37 18.85 -6.63
C SER A 159 10.28 19.25 -5.63
N PRO A 160 10.51 20.32 -4.84
CA PRO A 160 9.50 20.94 -4.00
C PRO A 160 8.25 21.36 -4.78
N GLY A 161 7.08 21.25 -4.13
CA GLY A 161 5.81 21.70 -4.69
C GLY A 161 4.83 20.59 -5.06
N ALA A 162 5.09 19.34 -4.68
CA ALA A 162 4.27 18.18 -4.97
C ALA A 162 3.79 17.48 -3.68
N VAL A 163 2.78 16.63 -3.82
CA VAL A 163 2.14 15.87 -2.75
C VAL A 163 1.95 14.43 -3.21
N ALA A 164 2.48 13.49 -2.44
CA ALA A 164 2.08 12.09 -2.52
C ALA A 164 0.92 11.84 -1.55
N GLY A 165 -0.20 11.33 -2.06
CA GLY A 165 -1.40 11.06 -1.28
C GLY A 165 -1.76 9.57 -1.27
N PHE A 166 -2.13 9.06 -0.10
CA PHE A 166 -2.71 7.73 0.10
C PHE A 166 -3.98 7.90 0.93
N PHE A 167 -5.15 7.69 0.33
CA PHE A 167 -6.38 8.16 0.95
C PHE A 167 -7.61 7.34 0.55
N THR A 168 -8.67 7.46 1.33
CA THR A 168 -10.01 7.06 0.90
C THR A 168 -10.85 8.32 0.67
N TYR A 169 -11.68 8.33 -0.36
CA TYR A 169 -12.52 9.46 -0.71
C TYR A 169 -13.89 9.03 -1.23
N TYR A 170 -14.93 9.65 -0.68
CA TYR A 170 -16.27 9.67 -1.25
C TYR A 170 -16.68 11.11 -1.62
N ASN A 171 -16.45 12.06 -0.70
CA ASN A 171 -16.60 13.50 -0.92
C ASN A 171 -15.79 14.28 0.13
N ASP A 172 -15.84 15.61 0.06
CA ASP A 172 -15.07 16.55 0.91
C ASP A 172 -15.41 16.49 2.42
N THR A 173 -16.30 15.58 2.84
CA THR A 173 -16.63 15.32 4.25
C THR A 173 -16.41 13.86 4.65
N GLN A 174 -16.02 13.00 3.72
CA GLN A 174 -15.90 11.55 3.86
C GLN A 174 -14.57 11.13 3.22
N GLU A 175 -13.48 11.57 3.84
CA GLU A 175 -12.13 11.34 3.37
C GLU A 175 -11.15 11.19 4.54
N THR A 176 -10.15 10.34 4.36
CA THR A 176 -9.03 10.18 5.29
C THR A 176 -7.72 10.01 4.53
N ASP A 177 -6.68 10.70 5.00
CA ASP A 177 -5.50 10.99 4.22
C ASP A 177 -4.20 10.63 4.94
N ILE A 178 -3.23 10.13 4.17
CA ILE A 178 -1.79 10.30 4.42
C ILE A 178 -1.25 11.15 3.28
N GLU A 179 -0.64 12.30 3.60
CA GLU A 179 -0.04 13.20 2.63
C GLU A 179 1.41 13.52 2.98
N VAL A 180 2.30 13.37 2.00
CA VAL A 180 3.72 13.73 2.12
C VAL A 180 4.05 14.81 1.10
N LEU A 181 4.49 15.96 1.59
CA LEU A 181 4.67 17.17 0.79
C LEU A 181 6.16 17.37 0.48
N THR A 182 6.53 17.41 -0.79
CA THR A 182 7.95 17.55 -1.19
C THR A 182 8.53 18.94 -0.89
N LYS A 183 7.67 19.91 -0.56
CA LYS A 183 8.09 21.25 -0.11
C LYS A 183 8.53 21.30 1.35
N GLU A 184 8.15 20.30 2.14
CA GLU A 184 8.47 20.25 3.57
C GLU A 184 9.80 19.55 3.81
N GLU A 185 10.27 19.57 5.06
CA GLU A 185 11.42 18.76 5.47
C GLU A 185 11.13 17.28 5.19
N ASP A 186 12.20 16.53 4.89
CA ASP A 186 12.06 15.20 4.34
C ASP A 186 11.55 14.15 5.34
N ASP A 187 11.43 14.50 6.60
CA ASP A 187 10.91 13.70 7.70
C ASP A 187 9.42 14.00 8.02
N ARG A 188 8.77 14.89 7.26
CA ARG A 188 7.39 15.30 7.51
C ARG A 188 6.37 14.39 6.84
N VAL A 189 5.25 14.20 7.54
CA VAL A 189 4.05 13.53 7.05
C VAL A 189 2.83 14.19 7.67
N GLN A 190 1.77 14.33 6.90
CA GLN A 190 0.49 14.88 7.34
C GLN A 190 -0.59 13.82 7.29
N PHE A 191 -1.45 13.82 8.30
CA PHE A 191 -2.59 12.93 8.42
C PHE A 191 -3.86 13.75 8.63
N SER A 192 -4.95 13.39 7.95
CA SER A 192 -6.23 14.09 8.15
C SER A 192 -7.45 13.20 7.98
N ASN A 193 -8.53 13.67 8.59
CA ASN A 193 -9.89 13.27 8.26
C ASN A 193 -10.66 14.54 7.85
N GLN A 194 -11.27 14.53 6.67
CA GLN A 194 -12.02 15.69 6.17
C GLN A 194 -13.42 15.79 6.79
N PRO A 195 -13.97 17.01 6.97
CA PRO A 195 -13.34 18.29 6.63
C PRO A 195 -12.27 18.70 7.66
N THR A 196 -11.22 19.36 7.20
CA THR A 196 -10.18 19.92 8.07
C THR A 196 -10.42 21.39 8.46
N GLU A 197 -11.38 22.03 7.81
CA GLU A 197 -11.72 23.44 8.01
C GLU A 197 -13.23 23.64 8.14
N ASN A 198 -13.63 24.59 8.98
CA ASN A 198 -15.02 25.02 9.08
C ASN A 198 -15.37 25.93 7.91
N GLN A 199 -16.33 25.51 7.06
CA GLN A 199 -16.73 26.26 5.86
C GLN A 199 -17.41 27.61 6.12
N THR A 200 -17.82 27.90 7.37
CA THR A 200 -18.41 29.19 7.75
C THR A 200 -17.34 30.15 8.27
N THR A 201 -16.45 29.68 9.14
CA THR A 201 -15.46 30.52 9.83
C THR A 201 -14.10 30.51 9.16
N TRP A 202 -13.84 29.59 8.22
CA TRP A 202 -12.54 29.38 7.57
C TRP A 202 -11.41 29.15 8.57
N THR A 203 -11.72 28.41 9.63
CA THR A 203 -10.78 28.04 10.69
C THR A 203 -10.60 26.54 10.74
N THR A 204 -9.36 26.09 10.96
CA THR A 204 -9.03 24.68 11.16
C THR A 204 -9.90 24.05 12.26
N ILE A 205 -10.40 22.85 11.99
CA ILE A 205 -11.13 22.05 12.97
C ILE A 205 -10.10 21.39 13.89
N PRO A 206 -10.12 21.63 15.21
CA PRO A 206 -9.12 21.04 16.10
C PRO A 206 -9.16 19.50 16.05
N GLY A 207 -8.00 18.89 15.79
CA GLY A 207 -7.85 17.43 15.76
C GLY A 207 -8.27 16.74 14.46
N SER A 208 -8.64 17.49 13.40
CA SER A 208 -8.89 16.93 12.06
C SER A 208 -7.62 16.72 11.24
N THR A 209 -6.53 17.40 11.59
CA THR A 209 -5.22 17.35 10.90
C THR A 209 -4.10 17.17 11.90
N HIS A 210 -3.09 16.39 11.52
CA HIS A 210 -1.93 16.07 12.33
C HIS A 210 -0.66 16.13 11.47
N ASN A 211 0.24 17.05 11.79
CA ASN A 211 1.55 17.16 11.15
C ASN A 211 2.57 16.50 12.07
N GLU A 212 3.09 15.36 11.65
CA GLU A 212 4.00 14.55 12.47
C GLU A 212 5.40 14.52 11.84
N THR A 213 6.38 14.18 12.66
CA THR A 213 7.76 13.88 12.22
C THR A 213 7.95 12.38 12.31
N ARG A 214 8.39 11.75 11.23
CA ARG A 214 8.74 10.33 11.20
C ARG A 214 10.25 10.12 11.18
N SER A 215 10.69 8.90 11.46
CA SER A 215 12.09 8.53 11.27
C SER A 215 12.43 8.39 9.79
N GLY A 216 13.62 8.86 9.38
CA GLY A 216 14.13 8.71 8.01
C GLY A 216 13.56 9.71 7.00
N SER A 217 14.04 9.63 5.77
CA SER A 217 13.66 10.53 4.67
C SER A 217 12.50 9.95 3.87
N TYR A 218 11.65 10.77 3.25
CA TYR A 218 10.54 10.23 2.43
C TYR A 218 11.09 9.64 1.13
N ARG A 219 12.37 9.90 0.88
CA ARG A 219 13.17 9.40 -0.23
C ARG A 219 13.64 7.96 0.01
N ASP A 220 13.61 7.51 1.27
CA ASP A 220 13.83 6.13 1.64
C ASP A 220 12.56 5.33 1.37
N TRP A 221 12.73 4.03 1.12
CA TRP A 221 11.60 3.13 1.00
C TRP A 221 10.95 2.92 2.37
N THR A 222 9.69 3.31 2.49
CA THR A 222 8.91 3.35 3.73
C THR A 222 7.54 2.71 3.51
N VAL A 223 7.03 2.02 4.54
CA VAL A 223 5.65 1.53 4.57
C VAL A 223 4.74 2.59 5.20
N TYR A 224 3.88 3.19 4.41
CA TYR A 224 2.79 4.03 4.88
C TYR A 224 1.55 3.17 5.13
N ARG A 225 0.95 3.25 6.32
CA ARG A 225 -0.24 2.47 6.67
C ARG A 225 -1.37 3.35 7.20
N LEU A 226 -2.54 3.22 6.59
CA LEU A 226 -3.79 3.85 6.95
C LEU A 226 -4.77 2.76 7.40
N ASP A 227 -5.15 2.79 8.68
CA ASP A 227 -6.21 1.95 9.23
C ASP A 227 -7.46 2.80 9.46
N TRP A 228 -8.42 2.71 8.56
CA TRP A 228 -9.76 3.25 8.74
C TRP A 228 -10.69 2.15 9.26
N LEU A 229 -10.99 2.23 10.56
CA LEU A 229 -11.76 1.23 11.31
C LEU A 229 -13.14 1.81 11.63
N ARG A 230 -14.04 1.82 10.65
CA ARG A 230 -15.34 2.49 10.74
C ARG A 230 -16.19 2.00 11.91
N GLU A 231 -16.23 0.69 12.15
CA GLU A 231 -16.98 0.11 13.27
C GLU A 231 -16.48 0.58 14.64
N GLN A 232 -15.20 0.94 14.73
CA GLN A 232 -14.58 1.47 15.96
C GLN A 232 -14.68 3.01 16.04
N GLY A 233 -15.13 3.67 14.98
CA GLY A 233 -15.12 5.13 14.87
C GLY A 233 -13.71 5.70 15.00
N LEU A 234 -12.73 5.06 14.36
CA LEU A 234 -11.32 5.36 14.51
C LEU A 234 -10.58 5.36 13.16
N THR A 235 -9.68 6.32 12.98
CA THR A 235 -8.57 6.22 12.03
C THR A 235 -7.26 6.13 12.78
N ALA A 236 -6.35 5.25 12.36
CA ALA A 236 -4.99 5.17 12.85
C ALA A 236 -4.00 5.19 11.68
N TRP A 237 -2.90 5.94 11.85
CA TRP A 237 -1.87 6.12 10.83
C TRP A 237 -0.52 5.67 11.35
N TYR A 238 0.20 4.95 10.50
CA TYR A 238 1.49 4.35 10.82
C TYR A 238 2.50 4.63 9.72
N VAL A 239 3.77 4.65 10.12
CA VAL A 239 4.92 4.72 9.24
C VAL A 239 5.93 3.67 9.70
N ASP A 240 6.34 2.78 8.81
CA ASP A 240 7.27 1.68 9.10
C ASP A 240 6.86 0.84 10.33
N GLY A 241 5.54 0.65 10.50
CA GLY A 241 4.94 -0.09 11.60
C GLY A 241 4.83 0.68 12.92
N GLU A 242 5.40 1.89 13.02
CA GLU A 242 5.22 2.77 14.17
C GLU A 242 3.86 3.48 14.11
N LEU A 243 3.07 3.40 15.18
CA LEU A 243 1.82 4.15 15.32
C LEU A 243 2.14 5.64 15.51
N MET A 244 1.93 6.44 14.47
CA MET A 244 2.17 7.88 14.50
C MET A 244 1.02 8.61 15.17
N LYS A 245 -0.23 8.28 14.78
CA LYS A 245 -1.40 9.00 15.24
C LYS A 245 -2.67 8.17 15.18
N THR A 246 -3.62 8.53 16.05
CA THR A 246 -5.00 8.04 16.04
C THR A 246 -5.96 9.22 16.10
N SER A 247 -7.08 9.17 15.39
CA SER A 247 -8.14 10.17 15.48
C SER A 247 -9.53 9.54 15.54
N LYS A 248 -10.40 10.17 16.33
CA LYS A 248 -11.86 9.96 16.32
C LYS A 248 -12.61 11.15 15.72
N MET A 249 -11.88 12.18 15.29
CA MET A 249 -12.44 13.38 14.68
C MET A 249 -12.73 13.10 13.22
N ASN A 250 -13.94 13.45 12.78
CA ASN A 250 -14.40 13.36 11.39
C ASN A 250 -14.12 12.02 10.69
N VAL A 251 -14.06 10.92 11.44
CA VAL A 251 -13.82 9.59 10.87
C VAL A 251 -14.92 9.30 9.85
N PRO A 252 -14.57 8.95 8.59
CA PRO A 252 -15.58 8.69 7.56
C PRO A 252 -16.51 7.54 7.95
N VAL A 253 -17.77 7.64 7.52
CA VAL A 253 -18.84 6.65 7.79
C VAL A 253 -19.48 6.10 6.51
N THR A 254 -19.17 6.72 5.37
CA THR A 254 -19.68 6.36 4.04
C THR A 254 -18.64 5.51 3.32
N PRO A 255 -19.02 4.41 2.64
CA PRO A 255 -18.10 3.64 1.82
C PRO A 255 -17.43 4.51 0.76
N SER A 256 -16.11 4.37 0.63
CA SER A 256 -15.25 5.27 -0.15
C SER A 256 -14.38 4.51 -1.14
N THR A 257 -13.95 5.19 -2.19
CA THR A 257 -12.93 4.66 -3.10
C THR A 257 -11.55 4.88 -2.47
N VAL A 258 -10.64 3.94 -2.69
CA VAL A 258 -9.22 4.08 -2.28
C VAL A 258 -8.45 4.70 -3.44
N TYR A 259 -7.64 5.71 -3.15
CA TYR A 259 -6.82 6.43 -4.12
C TYR A 259 -5.37 6.49 -3.68
N ILE A 260 -4.48 6.51 -4.67
CA ILE A 260 -3.07 6.84 -4.50
C ILE A 260 -2.71 7.81 -5.62
N ASN A 261 -2.09 8.93 -5.29
CA ASN A 261 -1.69 9.93 -6.28
C ASN A 261 -0.34 10.59 -6.00
N MET A 262 0.23 11.15 -7.05
CA MET A 262 1.31 12.12 -6.99
C MET A 262 0.85 13.36 -7.74
N TRP A 263 0.64 14.45 -7.03
CA TRP A 263 -0.04 15.63 -7.57
C TRP A 263 0.58 16.94 -7.12
N SER A 264 0.27 17.99 -7.87
CA SER A 264 0.42 19.37 -7.46
C SER A 264 -0.71 20.19 -8.07
N ASN A 265 -0.94 21.37 -7.54
CA ASN A 265 -1.77 22.39 -8.17
C ASN A 265 -1.21 23.80 -7.97
N GLY A 266 0.03 23.93 -7.49
CA GLY A 266 0.60 25.25 -7.20
C GLY A 266 -0.03 26.01 -6.03
N GLY A 267 -0.98 25.41 -5.33
CA GLY A 267 -1.68 26.01 -4.19
C GLY A 267 -0.80 26.16 -2.96
N SER A 268 -1.31 26.83 -1.92
CA SER A 268 -0.59 26.98 -0.65
C SER A 268 -0.24 25.64 -0.01
N PHE A 269 -1.09 24.63 -0.18
CA PHE A 269 -0.88 23.29 0.35
C PHE A 269 0.27 22.57 -0.36
N SER A 270 0.12 22.23 -1.64
CA SER A 270 1.16 21.55 -2.42
C SER A 270 2.45 22.38 -2.55
N GLY A 271 2.33 23.71 -2.59
CA GLY A 271 3.39 24.60 -3.05
C GLY A 271 3.44 24.66 -4.57
N ARG A 272 4.21 25.60 -5.10
CA ARG A 272 4.31 25.82 -6.55
C ARG A 272 5.64 25.29 -7.08
N MET A 273 5.57 24.20 -7.84
CA MET A 273 6.72 23.61 -8.54
C MET A 273 7.31 24.61 -9.53
N ASP A 274 8.62 24.56 -9.75
CA ASP A 274 9.27 25.31 -10.83
C ASP A 274 8.93 24.71 -12.20
N TYR A 275 9.03 25.52 -13.27
CA TYR A 275 8.80 25.01 -14.62
C TYR A 275 9.79 23.91 -14.99
N ASN A 276 9.31 22.88 -15.70
CA ASN A 276 10.09 21.73 -16.13
C ASN A 276 10.71 20.93 -14.96
N THR A 277 10.13 21.03 -13.77
CA THR A 277 10.46 20.17 -12.64
C THR A 277 9.40 19.11 -12.43
N ASN A 278 9.76 18.02 -11.77
CA ASN A 278 8.90 16.87 -11.54
C ASN A 278 9.10 16.28 -10.13
N ALA A 279 8.13 15.48 -9.70
CA ALA A 279 8.23 14.63 -8.53
C ALA A 279 7.61 13.26 -8.81
N THR A 280 8.16 12.22 -8.18
CA THR A 280 7.72 10.82 -8.36
C THR A 280 7.32 10.22 -7.02
N LEU A 281 6.25 9.43 -7.04
CA LEU A 281 5.89 8.45 -6.04
C LEU A 281 6.15 7.08 -6.64
N GLU A 282 7.08 6.33 -6.06
CA GLU A 282 7.50 5.01 -6.53
C GLU A 282 7.02 3.97 -5.52
N ILE A 283 6.33 2.95 -5.99
CA ILE A 283 5.61 1.97 -5.18
C ILE A 283 6.11 0.57 -5.54
N GLY A 284 6.62 -0.15 -4.55
CA GLY A 284 7.07 -1.53 -4.71
C GLY A 284 5.94 -2.53 -4.53
N TRP A 285 5.06 -2.30 -3.55
CA TRP A 285 3.86 -3.11 -3.34
C TRP A 285 2.75 -2.35 -2.62
N ILE A 286 1.52 -2.84 -2.79
CA ILE A 286 0.32 -2.39 -2.06
C ILE A 286 -0.30 -3.62 -1.39
N GLN A 287 -0.62 -3.51 -0.11
CA GLN A 287 -1.34 -4.52 0.67
C GLN A 287 -2.61 -3.89 1.25
N MET A 288 -3.72 -4.60 1.12
CA MET A 288 -5.02 -4.15 1.61
C MET A 288 -5.71 -5.30 2.34
N ALA A 289 -6.21 -5.06 3.55
CA ALA A 289 -7.30 -5.83 4.13
C ALA A 289 -8.48 -4.89 4.33
N PHE A 290 -9.66 -5.25 3.82
CA PHE A 290 -10.80 -4.35 3.80
C PHE A 290 -12.13 -5.08 3.89
N ASN A 291 -13.15 -4.31 4.28
CA ASN A 291 -14.54 -4.68 4.08
C ASN A 291 -15.10 -3.85 2.92
N ALA A 292 -16.10 -4.40 2.24
CA ALA A 292 -16.80 -3.73 1.17
C ALA A 292 -18.31 -3.83 1.41
N SER A 293 -19.00 -2.70 1.39
CA SER A 293 -20.46 -2.67 1.56
C SER A 293 -21.14 -3.23 0.31
N GLY A 294 -22.12 -4.13 0.51
CA GLY A 294 -22.93 -4.67 -0.58
C GLY A 294 -22.24 -5.71 -1.45
N VAL A 295 -21.07 -6.20 -1.04
CA VAL A 295 -20.30 -7.23 -1.76
C VAL A 295 -20.07 -8.43 -0.85
N GLU A 296 -20.45 -9.61 -1.31
CA GLU A 296 -20.22 -10.86 -0.58
C GLU A 296 -18.83 -11.43 -0.89
N ALA A 297 -18.19 -12.01 0.13
CA ALA A 297 -16.96 -12.77 -0.08
C ALA A 297 -17.27 -14.13 -0.69
N GLU A 298 -16.68 -14.41 -1.86
CA GLU A 298 -16.57 -15.75 -2.40
C GLU A 298 -15.71 -16.55 -1.43
N THR A 299 -16.38 -17.33 -0.61
CA THR A 299 -15.73 -18.25 0.33
C THR A 299 -15.79 -19.64 -0.29
N ASP A 300 -14.62 -20.20 -0.61
CA ASP A 300 -14.51 -21.62 -0.91
C ASP A 300 -14.80 -22.41 0.39
N ARG A 301 -16.08 -22.61 0.73
CA ARG A 301 -16.60 -23.83 1.38
C ARG A 301 -18.07 -23.71 1.79
N GLU A 302 -18.87 -24.52 1.11
CA GLU A 302 -19.93 -25.31 1.75
C GLU A 302 -19.37 -25.94 3.05
N ASN A 303 -19.85 -25.50 4.21
CA ASN A 303 -19.76 -26.20 5.52
C ASN A 303 -18.48 -26.11 6.41
N GLY A 304 -17.60 -25.10 6.32
CA GLY A 304 -16.37 -25.02 7.13
C GLY A 304 -16.16 -23.72 7.95
N SER A 305 -15.54 -23.84 9.13
CA SER A 305 -15.18 -22.75 10.07
C SER A 305 -14.40 -21.58 9.44
N ARG A 306 -14.71 -20.33 9.84
CA ARG A 306 -14.00 -19.09 9.44
C ARG A 306 -12.52 -19.15 9.85
N SER A 307 -11.64 -19.38 8.88
CA SER A 307 -10.19 -19.27 8.97
C SER A 307 -9.75 -17.81 8.89
N VAL A 308 -9.18 -17.30 9.99
CA VAL A 308 -8.66 -15.93 10.09
C VAL A 308 -7.14 -15.96 9.93
N CYS A 309 -6.62 -15.16 9.01
CA CYS A 309 -5.19 -15.06 8.69
C CYS A 309 -4.66 -13.67 9.08
N SER A 310 -3.52 -13.59 9.77
CA SER A 310 -2.89 -12.29 10.07
C SER A 310 -2.15 -11.76 8.86
N ILE A 311 -2.21 -10.45 8.62
CA ILE A 311 -1.54 -9.79 7.49
C ILE A 311 -0.28 -8.99 7.89
N GLU A 312 0.16 -9.10 9.14
CA GLU A 312 1.21 -8.25 9.69
C GLU A 312 2.61 -8.45 9.07
N ASP A 313 2.92 -9.64 8.56
CA ASP A 313 4.25 -9.97 8.06
C ASP A 313 4.50 -9.48 6.61
N GLY A 314 3.61 -8.65 6.05
CA GLY A 314 3.62 -8.35 4.61
C GLY A 314 3.34 -9.58 3.75
N LYS A 315 2.93 -10.68 4.40
CA LYS A 315 2.73 -12.02 3.87
C LYS A 315 1.37 -12.51 4.31
N ALA A 316 0.40 -12.47 3.41
CA ALA A 316 -0.51 -13.61 3.30
C ALA A 316 0.32 -14.79 2.73
N GLU A 317 1.20 -15.37 3.55
CA GLU A 317 1.83 -16.67 3.29
C GLU A 317 1.48 -17.62 4.43
N PRO A 318 1.23 -18.91 4.14
CA PRO A 318 0.74 -19.86 5.11
C PRO A 318 1.74 -19.95 6.26
N THR A 319 1.27 -19.60 7.46
CA THR A 319 2.01 -19.79 8.70
C THR A 319 2.64 -21.18 8.75
N SER A 320 3.96 -21.26 8.60
CA SER A 320 4.75 -22.40 9.05
C SER A 320 5.50 -22.03 10.33
N SER A 321 4.74 -22.17 11.42
CA SER A 321 5.14 -22.69 12.73
C SER A 321 6.52 -22.34 13.31
N GLY A 322 6.50 -21.82 14.54
CA GLY A 322 7.68 -21.78 15.38
C GLY A 322 7.42 -21.30 16.80
N VAL A 323 6.69 -22.09 17.58
CA VAL A 323 6.70 -22.02 19.06
C VAL A 323 8.13 -21.75 19.53
N LYS A 324 8.35 -20.65 20.26
CA LYS A 324 9.58 -20.45 21.05
C LYS A 324 9.61 -21.49 22.18
N MET A 325 10.00 -22.73 21.87
CA MET A 325 10.45 -23.66 22.89
C MET A 325 11.94 -23.42 23.12
N GLY A 326 12.25 -22.71 24.20
CA GLY A 326 13.59 -22.69 24.75
C GLY A 326 13.98 -24.10 25.19
N VAL A 327 15.12 -24.58 24.71
CA VAL A 327 15.78 -25.76 25.29
C VAL A 327 17.24 -25.41 25.50
N GLY A 328 17.61 -25.33 26.78
CA GLY A 328 18.99 -25.16 27.22
C GLY A 328 19.85 -26.35 26.79
N SER A 329 21.04 -26.04 26.30
CA SER A 329 22.08 -27.02 25.97
C SER A 329 22.57 -27.73 27.24
N TRP A 330 22.21 -28.99 27.41
CA TRP A 330 22.94 -29.95 28.23
C TRP A 330 23.72 -30.89 27.30
N LEU A 331 25.05 -30.80 27.36
CA LEU A 331 25.98 -31.65 26.65
C LEU A 331 26.05 -33.03 27.35
N TRP A 332 25.79 -34.10 26.61
CA TRP A 332 26.31 -35.44 26.92
C TRP A 332 27.09 -35.94 25.71
N THR A 333 28.40 -36.13 25.90
CA THR A 333 29.29 -36.81 24.97
C THR A 333 29.15 -38.33 25.13
N LEU A 334 28.86 -39.03 24.02
CA LEU A 334 28.88 -40.49 23.96
C LEU A 334 30.24 -40.95 23.42
N SER A 335 30.91 -41.84 24.16
CA SER A 335 32.18 -42.47 23.80
C SER A 335 32.03 -43.47 22.65
N LEU A 336 32.94 -43.42 21.67
CA LEU A 336 33.04 -44.36 20.56
C LEU A 336 33.98 -45.52 20.95
N VAL A 337 33.49 -46.77 20.94
CA VAL A 337 34.32 -47.98 21.08
C VAL A 337 34.59 -48.52 19.68
N VAL A 338 35.87 -48.59 19.31
CA VAL A 338 36.34 -49.21 18.07
C VAL A 338 36.66 -50.68 18.33
N PHE A 339 36.00 -51.58 17.62
CA PHE A 339 36.44 -52.98 17.50
C PHE A 339 37.32 -53.12 16.25
N VAL A 340 38.57 -53.52 16.47
CA VAL A 340 39.48 -53.99 15.41
C VAL A 340 39.41 -55.51 15.40
N SER A 341 39.12 -56.11 14.24
CA SER A 341 39.29 -57.54 13.99
C SER A 341 40.36 -57.70 12.91
N ILE A 342 41.47 -58.35 13.26
CA ILE A 342 42.48 -58.85 12.32
C ILE A 342 42.51 -60.37 12.47
N LEU A 343 42.32 -61.05 11.35
CA LEU A 343 42.93 -62.33 11.02
C LEU A 343 43.61 -62.17 9.66
#